data_AF-A0A1Z5L278-F1
#
_entry.id   AF-A0A1Z5L278-F1
#
_cell.length_a   1.000
_cell.length_b   1.000
_cell.length_c   1.000
_cell.angle_alpha   90.00
_cell.angle_beta   90.00
_cell.angle_gamma   90.00
#
_symmetry.space_group_name_H-M   'P 1'
#
loop_
_entity.id
_entity.type
_entity.pdbx_description
1 polymer ?
#
loop_
_entity_poly.entity_id
_entity_poly.type
_entity_poly.pdbx_seq_one_letter_code
_entity_poly.pdbx_strand_id
1 'polypeptide(L)'
;MSATGFDHVAIRCTRPLRPLLMVNFAENKQVRRAVRNIRNTLKEIIYALILLFMSIALFTLLALKLFQRRNLYYPDGRPYFRDYFDIYFSLYVLITTANHPDVMMPAYNANSLFAVFFVVYVLICLYIFMNIILAVIYFNYRENLKIEVQNMVAVKRDNLSRAFDLLKVRRGDTFVITYSRFVALIDRIPPKRSETTNKVLWFVLDQNGDNQVDLPDFMHLADLLNVSLVEMEESLNFFQRCMPAVYNCRFSKVVRNITAHMFFRYLFDLLILINAIVIGLDIHEAEWFFLTVFTLEILLKIYTFGFVRFIKQAWNVFDVVVIGSALIGTVYEEIIGDSALNKSTTLDVLLVLRVLRLVKLIRNFKK
;
A
#
# COMPACT_ATOMS: atom_id res chain seq x y z
N MET A 1 -33.49 -46.88 -21.93
CA MET A 1 -32.36 -47.34 -21.08
C MET A 1 -31.31 -46.23 -21.05
N SER A 2 -31.46 -45.27 -20.15
CA SER A 2 -30.48 -44.21 -19.91
C SER A 2 -29.68 -44.57 -18.66
N ALA A 3 -28.39 -44.86 -18.84
CA ALA A 3 -27.48 -45.29 -17.80
C ALA A 3 -27.38 -44.25 -16.68
N THR A 4 -27.56 -44.72 -15.45
CA THR A 4 -27.37 -44.00 -14.20
C THR A 4 -25.91 -43.59 -14.04
N GLY A 5 -25.61 -42.31 -14.30
CA GLY A 5 -24.33 -41.71 -13.95
C GLY A 5 -24.23 -41.57 -12.43
N PHE A 6 -23.25 -42.24 -11.83
CA PHE A 6 -22.90 -42.01 -10.43
C PHE A 6 -22.35 -40.59 -10.27
N ASP A 7 -23.14 -39.70 -9.65
CA ASP A 7 -22.69 -38.40 -9.15
C ASP A 7 -21.75 -38.59 -7.95
N HIS A 8 -20.54 -39.11 -8.20
CA HIS A 8 -19.47 -39.08 -7.21
C HIS A 8 -18.95 -37.64 -7.09
N VAL A 9 -19.47 -36.90 -6.11
CA VAL A 9 -18.86 -35.64 -5.67
C VAL A 9 -17.48 -35.94 -5.08
N ALA A 10 -16.46 -35.93 -5.93
CA ALA A 10 -15.09 -36.11 -5.49
C ALA A 10 -14.69 -34.91 -4.61
N ILE A 11 -14.54 -35.13 -3.31
CA ILE A 11 -14.11 -34.11 -2.35
C ILE A 11 -12.64 -33.76 -2.66
N ARG A 12 -12.41 -32.57 -3.21
CA ARG A 12 -11.08 -32.12 -3.61
C ARG A 12 -10.32 -31.49 -2.43
N CYS A 13 -9.95 -32.33 -1.45
CA CYS A 13 -9.19 -31.94 -0.24
C CYS A 13 -7.81 -31.31 -0.53
N THR A 14 -7.29 -31.41 -1.76
CA THR A 14 -5.98 -30.87 -2.15
C THR A 14 -6.01 -29.40 -2.56
N ARG A 15 -7.19 -28.81 -2.82
CA ARG A 15 -7.30 -27.40 -3.23
C ARG A 15 -6.84 -26.40 -2.14
N PRO A 16 -7.19 -26.57 -0.86
CA PRO A 16 -6.72 -25.68 0.22
C PRO A 16 -5.19 -25.69 0.42
N LEU A 17 -4.48 -26.70 -0.08
CA LEU A 17 -3.02 -26.78 0.01
C LEU A 17 -2.29 -26.02 -1.11
N ARG A 18 -2.99 -25.58 -2.16
CA ARG A 18 -2.37 -24.85 -3.30
C ARG A 18 -1.70 -23.54 -2.89
N PRO A 19 -2.27 -22.70 -2.00
CA PRO A 19 -1.57 -21.51 -1.50
C PRO A 19 -0.26 -21.85 -0.77
N LEU A 20 -0.17 -23.01 -0.10
CA LEU A 20 1.07 -23.45 0.57
C LEU A 20 2.20 -23.71 -0.45
N LEU A 21 1.87 -24.25 -1.62
CA LEU A 21 2.84 -24.43 -2.72
C LEU A 21 3.39 -23.07 -3.19
N MET A 22 2.54 -22.04 -3.26
CA MET A 22 2.94 -20.69 -3.64
C MET A 22 3.92 -20.05 -2.65
N VAL A 23 3.78 -20.35 -1.35
CA VAL A 23 4.73 -19.93 -0.30
C VAL A 23 6.10 -20.62 -0.48
N ASN A 24 6.11 -21.84 -1.02
CA ASN A 24 7.33 -22.63 -1.23
C ASN A 24 8.04 -22.35 -2.55
N PHE A 25 7.47 -21.55 -3.45
CA PHE A 25 8.17 -21.11 -4.66
C PHE A 25 9.44 -20.30 -4.35
N ALA A 26 10.51 -20.57 -5.11
CA ALA A 26 11.82 -19.97 -4.91
C ALA A 26 11.84 -18.45 -5.14
N GLU A 27 10.92 -17.95 -5.97
CA GLU A 27 10.76 -16.53 -6.30
C GLU A 27 10.16 -15.73 -5.13
N ASN A 28 9.28 -16.34 -4.33
CA ASN A 28 8.52 -15.68 -3.27
C ASN A 28 9.20 -15.77 -1.89
N LYS A 29 10.50 -15.45 -1.82
CA LYS A 29 11.26 -15.47 -0.56
C LYS A 29 10.64 -14.56 0.51
N GLN A 30 10.08 -13.43 0.12
CA GLN A 30 9.42 -12.47 1.03
C GLN A 30 8.19 -13.08 1.70
N VAL A 31 7.31 -13.74 0.94
CA VAL A 31 6.09 -14.38 1.47
C VAL A 31 6.46 -15.48 2.47
N ARG A 32 7.46 -16.30 2.13
CA ARG A 32 7.94 -17.37 3.01
C ARG A 32 8.49 -16.84 4.34
N ARG A 33 9.22 -15.72 4.30
CA ARG A 33 9.70 -15.03 5.50
C ARG A 33 8.53 -14.52 6.34
N ALA A 34 7.55 -13.85 5.73
CA ALA A 34 6.36 -13.37 6.42
C ALA A 34 5.60 -14.50 7.13
N VAL A 35 5.34 -15.62 6.45
CA VAL A 35 4.66 -16.79 7.04
C VAL A 35 5.46 -17.37 8.20
N ARG A 36 6.80 -17.46 8.07
CA ARG A 36 7.67 -17.94 9.15
C ARG A 36 7.62 -17.02 10.37
N ASN A 37 7.62 -15.71 10.17
CA ASN A 37 7.54 -14.72 11.24
C ASN A 37 6.19 -14.77 11.95
N ILE A 38 5.08 -14.87 11.21
CA ILE A 38 3.73 -15.04 11.78
C ILE A 38 3.67 -16.30 12.63
N ARG A 39 4.22 -17.42 12.15
CA ARG A 39 4.24 -18.67 12.92
C ARG A 39 5.08 -18.54 14.21
N ASN A 40 6.23 -17.88 14.14
CA ASN A 40 7.10 -17.72 15.29
C ASN A 40 6.46 -16.81 16.36
N THR A 41 5.90 -15.67 15.93
CA THR A 41 5.16 -14.75 16.82
C THR A 41 3.93 -15.41 17.43
N LEU A 42 3.19 -16.23 16.69
CA LEU A 42 1.99 -16.92 17.20
C LEU A 42 2.30 -17.80 18.42
N LYS A 43 3.48 -18.42 18.48
CA LYS A 43 3.90 -19.22 19.65
C LYS A 43 4.04 -18.37 20.92
N GLU A 44 4.49 -17.13 20.78
CA GLU A 44 4.67 -16.20 21.90
C GLU A 44 3.31 -15.61 22.35
N ILE A 45 2.37 -15.43 21.42
CA ILE A 45 1.04 -14.86 21.68
C ILE A 45 0.05 -15.88 22.27
N ILE A 46 0.35 -17.19 22.21
CA ILE A 46 -0.58 -18.25 22.60
C ILE A 46 -1.09 -18.09 24.04
N TYR A 47 -0.24 -17.64 24.98
CA TYR A 47 -0.62 -17.43 26.38
C TYR A 47 -1.64 -16.30 26.54
N ALA A 48 -1.49 -15.21 25.78
CA ALA A 48 -2.45 -14.10 25.79
C ALA A 48 -3.81 -14.52 25.21
N LEU A 49 -3.81 -15.36 24.16
CA LEU A 49 -5.04 -15.92 23.61
C LEU A 49 -5.73 -16.88 24.59
N ILE A 50 -4.96 -17.75 25.26
CA ILE A 50 -5.51 -18.64 26.29
C ILE A 50 -6.16 -17.83 27.42
N LEU A 51 -5.48 -16.77 27.89
CA LEU A 51 -6.01 -15.89 28.92
C LEU A 51 -7.34 -15.23 28.49
N LEU A 52 -7.43 -14.79 27.23
CA LEU A 52 -8.67 -14.23 26.68
C LEU A 52 -9.81 -15.26 26.67
N PHE A 53 -9.57 -16.46 26.13
CA PHE A 53 -10.60 -17.50 26.07
C PHE A 53 -11.06 -17.94 27.46
N MET A 54 -10.14 -18.00 28.42
CA MET A 54 -10.47 -18.25 29.84
C MET A 54 -11.33 -17.13 30.44
N SER A 55 -11.05 -15.86 30.11
CA SER A 55 -11.89 -14.73 30.54
C SER A 55 -13.31 -14.84 29.97
N ILE A 56 -13.46 -15.16 28.68
CA ILE A 56 -14.77 -15.37 28.05
C ILE A 56 -15.50 -16.55 28.73
N ALA A 57 -14.81 -17.65 29.03
CA ALA A 57 -15.37 -18.80 29.73
C ALA A 57 -15.91 -18.42 31.13
N LEU A 58 -15.17 -17.59 31.87
CA LEU A 58 -15.61 -17.10 33.19
C LEU A 58 -16.88 -16.25 33.08
N PHE A 59 -16.93 -15.30 32.14
CA PHE A 59 -18.12 -14.49 31.92
C PHE A 59 -19.31 -15.31 31.40
N THR A 60 -19.05 -16.38 30.66
CA THR A 60 -20.06 -17.34 30.21
C THR A 60 -20.71 -18.04 31.40
N LEU A 61 -19.92 -18.52 32.37
CA LEU A 61 -20.44 -19.13 33.60
C LEU A 61 -21.29 -18.12 34.39
N LEU A 62 -20.85 -16.87 34.48
CA LEU A 62 -21.59 -15.80 35.14
C LEU A 62 -22.93 -15.52 34.44
N ALA A 63 -22.92 -15.37 33.11
CA ALA A 63 -24.12 -15.16 32.30
C ALA A 63 -25.10 -16.33 32.43
N LEU A 64 -24.61 -17.57 32.37
CA LEU A 64 -25.43 -18.76 32.54
C LEU A 64 -26.16 -18.71 33.89
N LYS A 65 -25.43 -18.47 34.99
CA LYS A 65 -26.05 -18.40 36.31
C LYS A 65 -27.02 -17.22 36.48
N LEU A 66 -26.76 -16.09 35.82
CA LEU A 66 -27.57 -14.88 35.91
C LEU A 66 -28.89 -14.99 35.13
N PHE A 67 -28.88 -15.64 33.96
CA PHE A 67 -29.99 -15.63 33.01
C PHE A 67 -30.74 -16.96 32.85
N GLN A 68 -30.12 -18.10 33.16
CA GLN A 68 -30.70 -19.44 32.91
C GLN A 68 -32.08 -19.64 33.56
N ARG A 69 -32.30 -19.12 34.77
CA ARG A 69 -33.56 -19.30 35.52
C ARG A 69 -34.69 -18.36 35.08
N ARG A 70 -34.41 -17.38 34.22
CA ARG A 70 -35.36 -16.30 33.88
C ARG A 70 -36.24 -16.60 32.67
N ASN A 71 -36.00 -17.72 31.96
CA ASN A 71 -36.78 -18.16 30.79
C ASN A 71 -37.02 -17.03 29.77
N LEU A 72 -35.95 -16.31 29.43
CA LEU A 72 -35.99 -15.27 28.40
C LEU A 72 -35.92 -15.91 27.01
N TYR A 73 -36.42 -15.19 26.00
CA TYR A 73 -36.42 -15.62 24.61
C TYR A 73 -35.95 -14.47 23.71
N TYR A 74 -35.25 -14.83 22.64
CA TYR A 74 -34.97 -13.91 21.54
C TYR A 74 -36.26 -13.53 20.80
N PRO A 75 -36.29 -12.43 20.02
CA PRO A 75 -37.43 -12.07 19.19
C PRO A 75 -37.89 -13.20 18.25
N ASP A 76 -36.95 -14.03 17.80
CA ASP A 76 -37.21 -15.18 16.93
C ASP A 76 -37.77 -16.42 17.67
N GLY A 77 -38.07 -16.32 18.97
CA GLY A 77 -38.59 -17.42 19.79
C GLY A 77 -37.53 -18.43 20.27
N ARG A 78 -36.24 -18.22 19.94
CA ARG A 78 -35.14 -19.06 20.44
C ARG A 78 -34.89 -18.84 21.93
N PRO A 79 -34.55 -19.88 22.70
CA PRO A 79 -34.27 -19.73 24.12
C PRO A 79 -33.02 -18.88 24.35
N TYR A 80 -33.08 -17.95 25.30
CA TYR A 80 -31.98 -17.07 25.65
C TYR A 80 -31.11 -17.68 26.74
N PHE A 81 -29.81 -17.83 26.47
CA PHE A 81 -28.77 -18.20 27.44
C PHE A 81 -29.11 -19.41 28.33
N ARG A 82 -29.51 -20.53 27.70
CA ARG A 82 -29.74 -21.81 28.39
C ARG A 82 -28.54 -22.74 28.36
N ASP A 83 -27.85 -22.79 27.21
CA ASP A 83 -26.72 -23.69 27.00
C ASP A 83 -25.39 -22.95 27.12
N TYR A 84 -24.42 -23.55 27.83
CA TYR A 84 -23.12 -22.93 28.08
C TYR A 84 -22.38 -22.59 26.78
N PHE A 85 -22.34 -23.50 25.81
CA PHE A 85 -21.63 -23.30 24.55
C PHE A 85 -22.26 -22.20 23.68
N ASP A 86 -23.59 -22.08 23.69
CA ASP A 86 -24.30 -21.03 22.97
C ASP A 86 -24.02 -19.65 23.57
N ILE A 87 -23.98 -19.55 24.90
CA ILE A 87 -23.60 -18.32 25.60
C ILE A 87 -22.13 -18.00 25.30
N TYR A 88 -21.24 -18.99 25.35
CA TYR A 88 -19.82 -18.79 25.07
C TYR A 88 -19.60 -18.25 23.67
N PHE A 89 -20.27 -18.83 22.67
CA PHE A 89 -20.23 -18.36 21.30
C PHE A 89 -20.83 -16.95 21.17
N SER A 90 -21.96 -16.69 21.83
CA SER A 90 -22.61 -15.36 21.80
C SER A 90 -21.72 -14.27 22.41
N LEU A 91 -21.03 -14.56 23.52
CA LEU A 91 -20.07 -13.65 24.14
C LEU A 91 -18.79 -13.53 23.28
N TYR A 92 -18.32 -14.62 22.69
CA TYR A 92 -17.21 -14.58 21.74
C TYR A 92 -17.53 -13.69 20.52
N VAL A 93 -18.76 -13.69 19.99
CA VAL A 93 -19.17 -12.76 18.94
C VAL A 93 -19.34 -11.33 19.48
N LEU A 94 -19.73 -11.18 20.76
CA LEU A 94 -19.84 -9.87 21.41
C LEU A 94 -18.49 -9.18 21.61
N ILE A 95 -17.39 -9.92 21.78
CA ILE A 95 -16.06 -9.30 21.86
C ILE A 95 -15.68 -8.53 20.60
N THR A 96 -16.21 -8.91 19.43
CA THR A 96 -16.02 -8.17 18.17
C THR A 96 -17.10 -7.13 17.92
N THR A 97 -18.02 -6.95 18.88
CA THR A 97 -19.19 -6.06 18.81
C THR A 97 -20.16 -6.35 17.66
N ALA A 98 -20.07 -7.54 17.05
CA ALA A 98 -20.85 -7.88 15.86
C ALA A 98 -22.34 -8.15 16.15
N ASN A 99 -22.68 -8.58 17.37
CA ASN A 99 -24.05 -8.88 17.81
C ASN A 99 -24.56 -7.93 18.91
N HIS A 100 -23.93 -6.76 19.08
CA HIS A 100 -24.43 -5.69 19.94
C HIS A 100 -25.31 -4.73 19.11
N PRO A 101 -26.51 -4.35 19.56
CA PRO A 101 -27.11 -4.58 20.88
C PRO A 101 -27.92 -5.88 21.02
N ASP A 102 -28.14 -6.61 19.93
CA ASP A 102 -29.11 -7.72 19.84
C ASP A 102 -28.97 -8.80 20.93
N VAL A 103 -27.74 -9.17 21.28
CA VAL A 103 -27.46 -10.16 22.33
C VAL A 103 -27.91 -9.70 23.72
N MET A 104 -28.00 -8.39 23.96
CA MET A 104 -28.39 -7.82 25.24
C MET A 104 -29.90 -7.55 25.34
N MET A 105 -30.59 -7.35 24.21
CA MET A 105 -31.97 -6.86 24.18
C MET A 105 -32.97 -7.69 25.02
N PRO A 106 -32.99 -9.03 24.97
CA PRO A 106 -33.92 -9.82 25.79
C PRO A 106 -33.71 -9.63 27.30
N ALA A 107 -32.45 -9.50 27.74
CA ALA A 107 -32.12 -9.22 29.12
C ALA A 107 -32.49 -7.78 29.52
N TYR A 108 -32.17 -6.80 28.66
CA TYR A 108 -32.47 -5.40 28.91
C TYR A 108 -33.97 -5.11 29.05
N ASN A 109 -34.78 -5.70 28.17
CA ASN A 109 -36.23 -5.56 28.21
C ASN A 109 -36.86 -6.18 29.47
N ALA A 110 -36.23 -7.21 30.04
CA ALA A 110 -36.67 -7.80 31.31
C ALA A 110 -36.28 -6.93 32.53
N ASN A 111 -35.07 -6.38 32.54
CA ASN A 111 -34.63 -5.39 33.51
C ASN A 111 -33.44 -4.61 32.96
N SER A 112 -33.52 -3.28 32.99
CA SER A 112 -32.46 -2.38 32.53
C SER A 112 -31.14 -2.59 33.28
N LEU A 113 -31.18 -3.07 34.53
CA LEU A 113 -30.00 -3.37 35.33
C LEU A 113 -29.10 -4.46 34.71
N PHE A 114 -29.65 -5.35 33.87
CA PHE A 114 -28.84 -6.37 33.21
C PHE A 114 -27.89 -5.80 32.14
N ALA A 115 -28.10 -4.55 31.68
CA ALA A 115 -27.12 -3.88 30.83
C ALA A 115 -25.75 -3.76 31.51
N VAL A 116 -25.70 -3.64 32.84
CA VAL A 116 -24.45 -3.52 33.60
C VAL A 116 -23.53 -4.71 33.34
N PHE A 117 -24.08 -5.93 33.23
CA PHE A 117 -23.31 -7.12 32.91
C PHE A 117 -22.59 -6.98 31.57
N PHE A 118 -23.31 -6.54 30.53
CA PHE A 118 -22.77 -6.39 29.17
C PHE A 118 -21.78 -5.22 29.08
N VAL A 119 -22.05 -4.11 29.76
CA VAL A 119 -21.13 -2.96 29.82
C VAL A 119 -19.82 -3.37 30.49
N VAL A 120 -19.87 -4.07 31.62
CA VAL A 120 -18.67 -4.58 32.32
C VAL A 120 -17.93 -5.59 31.45
N TYR A 121 -18.65 -6.50 30.79
CA TYR A 121 -18.07 -7.47 29.86
C TYR A 121 -17.32 -6.78 28.71
N VAL A 122 -17.95 -5.82 28.03
CA VAL A 122 -17.33 -5.07 26.92
C VAL A 122 -16.14 -4.25 27.42
N LEU A 123 -16.25 -3.58 28.58
CA LEU A 123 -15.14 -2.83 29.16
C LEU A 123 -13.92 -3.71 29.39
N ILE A 124 -14.11 -4.89 29.98
CA ILE A 124 -13.02 -5.80 30.33
C ILE A 124 -12.52 -6.55 29.08
N CYS A 125 -13.38 -7.23 28.34
CA CYS A 125 -12.96 -8.11 27.25
C CYS A 125 -12.55 -7.34 25.99
N LEU A 126 -13.29 -6.31 25.59
CA LEU A 126 -12.94 -5.51 24.40
C LEU A 126 -11.86 -4.48 24.75
N TYR A 127 -12.11 -3.56 25.68
CA TYR A 127 -11.17 -2.44 25.86
C TYR A 127 -9.89 -2.81 26.63
N ILE A 128 -9.94 -3.75 27.57
CA ILE A 128 -8.73 -4.17 28.29
C ILE A 128 -8.06 -5.34 27.56
N PHE A 129 -8.72 -6.49 27.43
CA PHE A 129 -8.07 -7.69 26.89
C PHE A 129 -7.71 -7.59 25.40
N MET A 130 -8.58 -7.10 24.50
CA MET A 130 -8.20 -6.99 23.08
C MET A 130 -7.03 -6.03 22.87
N ASN A 131 -6.98 -4.93 23.63
CA ASN A 131 -5.86 -3.99 23.54
C ASN A 131 -4.55 -4.57 24.12
N ILE A 132 -4.61 -5.35 25.20
CA ILE A 132 -3.45 -6.09 25.72
C ILE A 132 -2.97 -7.10 24.68
N ILE A 133 -3.87 -7.86 24.06
CA ILE A 133 -3.52 -8.84 23.01
C ILE A 133 -2.86 -8.13 21.83
N LEU A 134 -3.44 -7.02 21.35
CA LEU A 134 -2.84 -6.23 20.28
C LEU A 134 -1.43 -5.75 20.64
N ALA A 135 -1.22 -5.27 21.86
CA ALA A 135 0.08 -4.84 22.35
C ALA A 135 1.11 -5.99 22.40
N VAL A 136 0.70 -7.15 22.92
CA VAL A 136 1.54 -8.37 22.97
C VAL A 136 1.91 -8.85 21.57
N ILE A 137 0.95 -8.85 20.63
CA ILE A 137 1.22 -9.19 19.22
C ILE A 137 2.23 -8.23 18.62
N TYR A 138 2.02 -6.92 18.80
CA TYR A 138 2.88 -5.89 18.23
C TYR A 138 4.31 -5.96 18.79
N PHE A 139 4.46 -6.13 20.10
CA PHE A 139 5.78 -6.23 20.75
C PHE A 139 6.57 -7.43 20.22
N ASN A 140 5.96 -8.62 20.22
CA ASN A 140 6.58 -9.85 19.73
C ASN A 140 6.88 -9.79 18.22
N TYR A 141 5.99 -9.19 17.43
CA TYR A 141 6.23 -8.97 16.00
C TYR A 141 7.43 -8.04 15.76
N ARG A 142 7.52 -6.92 16.50
CA ARG A 142 8.60 -5.96 16.35
C ARG A 142 9.96 -6.56 16.72
N GLU A 143 10.02 -7.37 17.78
CA GLU A 143 11.28 -8.02 18.19
C GLU A 143 11.73 -9.09 17.17
N ASN A 144 10.80 -9.92 16.69
CA ASN A 144 11.10 -10.90 15.64
C ASN A 144 11.55 -10.23 14.33
N LEU A 145 10.90 -9.13 13.94
CA LEU A 145 11.30 -8.35 12.76
C LEU A 145 12.71 -7.75 12.93
N LYS A 146 13.02 -7.23 14.11
CA LYS A 146 14.35 -6.68 14.44
C LYS A 146 15.44 -7.74 14.33
N ILE A 147 15.23 -8.94 14.89
CA ILE A 147 16.18 -10.06 14.79
C ILE A 147 16.39 -10.46 13.33
N GLU A 148 15.32 -10.53 12.53
CA GLU A 148 15.43 -10.84 11.10
C GLU A 148 16.24 -9.79 10.35
N VAL A 149 15.98 -8.50 10.58
CA VAL A 149 16.74 -7.40 9.95
C VAL A 149 18.22 -7.45 10.34
N GLN A 150 18.53 -7.70 11.61
CA GLN A 150 19.91 -7.86 12.07
C GLN A 150 20.61 -9.03 11.38
N ASN A 151 19.95 -10.19 11.27
CA ASN A 151 20.48 -11.34 10.54
C ASN A 151 20.71 -11.05 9.06
N MET A 152 19.79 -10.31 8.40
CA MET A 152 19.96 -9.89 7.02
C MET A 152 21.17 -8.97 6.84
N VAL A 153 21.36 -8.02 7.76
CA VAL A 153 22.54 -7.12 7.75
C VAL A 153 23.82 -7.89 8.02
N ALA A 154 23.81 -8.85 8.94
CA ALA A 154 24.97 -9.68 9.24
C ALA A 154 25.37 -10.55 8.04
N VAL A 155 24.43 -11.24 7.40
CA VAL A 155 24.68 -12.04 6.18
C VAL A 155 25.14 -11.15 5.03
N LYS A 156 24.58 -9.94 4.88
CA LYS A 156 25.05 -8.96 3.89
C LYS A 156 26.51 -8.58 4.13
N ARG A 157 26.89 -8.24 5.37
CA ARG A 157 28.27 -7.87 5.73
C ARG A 157 29.24 -9.03 5.57
N ASP A 158 28.88 -10.24 5.98
CA ASP A 158 29.70 -11.45 5.79
C ASP A 158 29.97 -11.73 4.31
N ASN A 159 28.94 -11.65 3.46
CA ASN A 159 29.11 -11.80 2.01
C ASN A 159 29.97 -10.69 1.39
N LEU A 160 29.83 -9.45 1.84
CA LEU A 160 30.69 -8.33 1.38
C LEU A 160 32.13 -8.50 1.85
N SER A 161 32.36 -8.95 3.08
CA SER A 161 33.70 -9.27 3.57
C SER A 161 34.35 -10.34 2.71
N ARG A 162 33.63 -11.43 2.40
CA ARG A 162 34.12 -12.50 1.51
C ARG A 162 34.40 -11.98 0.10
N ALA A 163 33.55 -11.12 -0.44
CA ALA A 163 33.78 -10.51 -1.75
C ALA A 163 35.03 -9.61 -1.74
N PHE A 164 35.24 -8.82 -0.67
CA PHE A 164 36.44 -8.02 -0.49
C PHE A 164 37.70 -8.89 -0.43
N ASP A 165 37.66 -9.98 0.34
CA ASP A 165 38.77 -10.91 0.48
C ASP A 165 39.21 -11.54 -0.85
N LEU A 166 38.27 -11.74 -1.78
CA LEU A 166 38.55 -12.24 -3.13
C LEU A 166 39.11 -11.16 -4.08
N LEU A 167 38.75 -9.89 -3.86
CA LEU A 167 39.08 -8.78 -4.77
C LEU A 167 40.33 -8.00 -4.34
N LYS A 168 40.70 -8.05 -3.06
CA LYS A 168 41.78 -7.24 -2.50
C LYS A 168 43.13 -7.50 -3.18
N VAL A 169 43.89 -6.42 -3.33
CA VAL A 169 45.28 -6.42 -3.78
C VAL A 169 46.11 -5.83 -2.66
N ARG A 170 47.29 -6.41 -2.41
CA ARG A 170 48.23 -5.85 -1.44
C ARG A 170 48.92 -4.64 -2.07
N ARG A 171 48.75 -3.46 -1.47
CA ARG A 171 49.46 -2.23 -1.87
C ARG A 171 50.19 -1.69 -0.65
N GLY A 172 51.49 -1.98 -0.56
CA GLY A 172 52.26 -1.70 0.64
C GLY A 172 51.81 -2.56 1.81
N ASP A 173 51.36 -1.92 2.89
CA ASP A 173 50.96 -2.59 4.14
C ASP A 173 49.43 -2.79 4.26
N THR A 174 48.65 -2.17 3.38
CA THR A 174 47.18 -2.29 3.37
C THR A 174 46.68 -3.17 2.24
N PHE A 175 45.51 -3.76 2.46
CA PHE A 175 44.76 -4.51 1.45
C PHE A 175 43.67 -3.59 0.89
N VAL A 176 43.74 -3.33 -0.40
CA VAL A 176 42.86 -2.35 -1.05
C VAL A 176 42.30 -2.90 -2.36
N ILE A 177 41.19 -2.34 -2.82
CA ILE A 177 40.67 -2.61 -4.16
C ILE A 177 41.10 -1.48 -5.10
N THR A 178 41.59 -1.83 -6.28
CA THR A 178 41.95 -0.87 -7.34
C THR A 178 40.76 -0.61 -8.27
N TYR A 179 40.68 0.60 -8.84
CA TYR A 179 39.64 1.00 -9.80
C TYR A 179 39.44 -0.02 -10.95
N SER A 180 40.51 -0.59 -11.50
CA SER A 180 40.43 -1.57 -12.58
C SER A 180 39.67 -2.85 -12.18
N ARG A 181 39.90 -3.37 -10.97
CA ARG A 181 39.18 -4.54 -10.44
C ARG A 181 37.74 -4.19 -10.09
N PHE A 182 37.51 -2.98 -9.60
CA PHE A 182 36.17 -2.47 -9.32
C PHE A 182 35.32 -2.38 -10.58
N VAL A 183 35.83 -1.79 -11.66
CA VAL A 183 35.12 -1.72 -12.95
C VAL A 183 34.81 -3.12 -13.48
N ALA A 184 35.78 -4.04 -13.42
CA ALA A 184 35.56 -5.43 -13.83
C ALA A 184 34.46 -6.15 -13.02
N LEU A 185 34.33 -5.84 -11.72
CA LEU A 185 33.25 -6.34 -10.88
C LEU A 185 31.90 -5.76 -11.32
N ILE A 186 31.81 -4.43 -11.44
CA ILE A 186 30.56 -3.72 -11.77
C ILE A 186 30.06 -4.11 -13.14
N ASP A 187 30.94 -4.29 -14.12
CA ASP A 187 30.57 -4.74 -15.47
C ASP A 187 29.96 -6.14 -15.49
N ARG A 188 30.26 -6.97 -14.47
CA ARG A 188 29.68 -8.31 -14.32
C ARG A 188 28.34 -8.31 -13.59
N ILE A 189 28.01 -7.24 -12.86
CA ILE A 189 26.79 -7.11 -12.06
C ILE A 189 25.70 -6.41 -12.89
N PRO A 190 24.56 -7.06 -13.19
CA PRO A 190 23.44 -6.39 -13.86
C PRO A 190 22.77 -5.34 -12.94
N PRO A 191 22.19 -4.25 -13.47
CA PRO A 191 22.17 -3.84 -14.87
C PRO A 191 23.50 -3.22 -15.32
N LYS A 192 23.78 -3.30 -16.63
CA LYS A 192 24.97 -2.66 -17.24
C LYS A 192 24.88 -1.15 -17.05
N ARG A 193 25.90 -0.55 -16.46
CA ARG A 193 25.99 0.89 -16.16
C ARG A 193 26.91 1.57 -17.16
N SER A 194 26.74 2.89 -17.33
CA SER A 194 27.66 3.69 -18.12
C SER A 194 29.01 3.83 -17.39
N GLU A 195 30.06 4.14 -18.14
CA GLU A 195 31.39 4.41 -17.56
C GLU A 195 31.36 5.61 -16.61
N THR A 196 30.56 6.63 -16.93
CA THR A 196 30.38 7.84 -16.09
C THR A 196 29.75 7.48 -14.75
N THR A 197 28.72 6.63 -14.77
CA THR A 197 28.09 6.12 -13.55
C THR A 197 29.08 5.32 -12.70
N ASN A 198 29.95 4.50 -13.31
CA ASN A 198 30.98 3.76 -12.59
C ASN A 198 32.01 4.69 -11.92
N LYS A 199 32.40 5.78 -12.59
CA LYS A 199 33.30 6.81 -12.02
C LYS A 199 32.65 7.53 -10.84
N VAL A 200 31.38 7.91 -10.95
CA VAL A 200 30.63 8.54 -9.85
C VAL A 200 30.51 7.59 -8.66
N LEU A 201 30.18 6.31 -8.92
CA LEU A 201 30.07 5.31 -7.86
C LEU A 201 31.41 5.11 -7.13
N TRP A 202 32.51 5.09 -7.87
CA TRP A 202 33.86 5.05 -7.29
C TRP A 202 34.15 6.28 -6.43
N PHE A 203 33.89 7.48 -6.95
CA PHE A 203 34.14 8.72 -6.23
C PHE A 203 33.31 8.84 -4.93
N VAL A 204 32.09 8.32 -4.91
CA VAL A 204 31.25 8.30 -3.71
C VAL A 204 31.70 7.22 -2.70
N LEU A 205 32.32 6.16 -3.20
CA LEU A 205 32.85 5.07 -2.36
C LEU A 205 34.19 5.45 -1.71
N ASP A 206 35.07 6.14 -2.45
CA ASP A 206 36.36 6.68 -2.02
C ASP A 206 36.18 7.99 -1.23
N GLN A 207 35.79 7.87 0.05
CA GLN A 207 35.53 9.05 0.90
C GLN A 207 36.80 9.78 1.33
N ASN A 208 37.92 9.08 1.38
CA ASN A 208 39.24 9.57 1.79
C ASN A 208 40.04 10.20 0.62
N GLY A 209 39.62 9.99 -0.63
CA GLY A 209 40.22 10.57 -1.83
C GLY A 209 41.60 10.00 -2.16
N ASP A 210 41.91 8.79 -1.69
CA ASP A 210 43.23 8.17 -1.83
C ASP A 210 43.32 7.24 -3.07
N ASN A 211 42.28 7.26 -3.92
CA ASN A 211 42.10 6.41 -5.09
C ASN A 211 42.21 4.91 -4.75
N GLN A 212 41.85 4.54 -3.52
CA GLN A 212 41.78 3.18 -3.02
C GLN A 212 40.45 2.98 -2.29
N VAL A 213 40.02 1.73 -2.19
CA VAL A 213 38.81 1.38 -1.45
C VAL A 213 39.20 0.36 -0.41
N ASP A 214 39.13 0.78 0.84
CA ASP A 214 39.37 -0.05 2.01
C ASP A 214 38.14 -0.92 2.34
N LEU A 215 38.30 -1.84 3.29
CA LEU A 215 37.20 -2.69 3.75
C LEU A 215 35.98 -1.89 4.25
N PRO A 216 36.12 -0.83 5.08
CA PRO A 216 34.96 -0.05 5.54
C PRO A 216 34.22 0.62 4.39
N ASP A 217 34.95 1.18 3.44
CA ASP A 217 34.37 1.82 2.25
C ASP A 217 33.60 0.79 1.42
N PHE A 218 34.22 -0.36 1.16
CA PHE A 218 33.61 -1.44 0.39
C PHE A 218 32.30 -1.97 1.01
N MET A 219 32.14 -1.90 2.34
CA MET A 219 30.89 -2.29 3.01
C MET A 219 29.68 -1.45 2.57
N HIS A 220 29.90 -0.21 2.14
CA HIS A 220 28.86 0.69 1.66
C HIS A 220 28.49 0.46 0.18
N LEU A 221 29.30 -0.31 -0.57
CA LEU A 221 29.08 -0.55 -2.00
C LEU A 221 27.68 -1.09 -2.29
N ALA A 222 27.21 -2.07 -1.52
CA ALA A 222 25.90 -2.66 -1.75
C ALA A 222 24.74 -1.67 -1.55
N ASP A 223 24.90 -0.69 -0.65
CA ASP A 223 23.90 0.36 -0.46
C ASP A 223 23.94 1.38 -1.61
N LEU A 224 25.14 1.74 -2.07
CA LEU A 224 25.31 2.63 -3.22
C LEU A 224 24.77 2.00 -4.52
N LEU A 225 24.92 0.69 -4.71
CA LEU A 225 24.37 -0.02 -5.88
C LEU A 225 22.84 -0.01 -5.93
N ASN A 226 22.17 0.14 -4.79
CA ASN A 226 20.72 0.28 -4.71
C ASN A 226 20.24 1.70 -5.01
N VAL A 227 21.12 2.69 -4.99
CA VAL A 227 20.78 4.07 -5.36
C VAL A 227 20.57 4.13 -6.88
N SER A 228 19.35 4.45 -7.30
CA SER A 228 19.05 4.67 -8.71
C SER A 228 19.68 5.98 -9.18
N LEU A 229 20.85 5.90 -9.79
CA LEU A 229 21.46 7.01 -10.52
C LEU A 229 20.65 7.21 -11.81
N VAL A 230 19.79 8.23 -11.81
CA VAL A 230 19.08 8.65 -13.01
C VAL A 230 20.02 9.58 -13.76
N GLU A 231 20.68 9.06 -14.78
CA GLU A 231 21.34 9.91 -15.77
C GLU A 231 20.25 10.78 -16.40
N MET A 232 20.28 12.07 -16.07
CA MET A 232 19.46 13.05 -16.76
C MET A 232 20.13 13.29 -18.11
N GLU A 233 19.94 12.37 -19.05
CA GLU A 233 20.15 12.72 -20.45
C GLU A 233 19.26 13.94 -20.72
N GLU A 234 19.89 15.06 -21.07
CA GLU A 234 19.20 16.22 -21.65
C GLU A 234 18.67 15.84 -23.03
N SER A 235 17.81 14.83 -23.10
CA SER A 235 17.14 14.42 -24.31
C SER A 235 16.34 15.62 -24.81
N LEU A 236 16.74 16.13 -25.99
CA LEU A 236 16.07 17.24 -26.63
C LEU A 236 14.58 16.91 -26.76
N ASN A 237 13.72 17.84 -26.32
CA ASN A 237 12.28 17.63 -26.38
C ASN A 237 11.86 17.28 -27.81
N PHE A 238 10.95 16.32 -27.97
CA PHE A 238 10.44 15.90 -29.28
C PHE A 238 10.00 17.09 -30.15
N PHE A 239 9.37 18.10 -29.55
CA PHE A 239 8.96 19.35 -30.20
C PHE A 239 10.14 20.21 -30.69
N GLN A 240 11.27 20.19 -29.99
CA GLN A 240 12.50 20.87 -30.43
C GLN A 240 13.11 20.18 -31.65
N ARG A 241 12.95 18.86 -31.78
CA ARG A 241 13.42 18.07 -32.92
C ARG A 241 12.54 18.23 -34.16
N CYS A 242 11.21 18.26 -34.00
CA CYS A 242 10.27 18.38 -35.12
C CYS A 242 10.08 19.81 -35.62
N MET A 243 10.11 20.83 -34.75
CA MET A 243 9.87 22.23 -35.12
C MET A 243 10.75 23.21 -34.31
N PRO A 244 12.04 23.34 -34.65
CA PRO A 244 12.98 24.17 -33.89
C PRO A 244 12.63 25.67 -33.94
N ALA A 245 12.05 26.14 -35.05
CA ALA A 245 11.69 27.55 -35.23
C ALA A 245 10.60 28.00 -34.25
N VAL A 246 9.50 27.26 -34.17
CA VAL A 246 8.36 27.58 -33.27
C VAL A 246 8.73 27.37 -31.80
N TYR A 247 9.51 26.33 -31.51
CA TYR A 247 9.90 26.02 -30.14
C TYR A 247 10.86 27.06 -29.54
N ASN A 248 11.74 27.65 -30.35
CA ASN A 248 12.70 28.67 -29.90
C ASN A 248 12.19 30.11 -29.98
N CYS A 249 10.98 30.34 -30.52
CA CYS A 249 10.33 31.65 -30.50
C CYS A 249 10.20 32.22 -29.08
N ARG A 250 10.21 33.56 -28.98
CA ARG A 250 10.06 34.27 -27.70
C ARG A 250 8.76 33.88 -26.99
N PHE A 251 7.67 33.70 -27.74
CA PHE A 251 6.38 33.30 -27.20
C PHE A 251 6.41 31.92 -26.53
N SER A 252 7.00 30.91 -27.18
CA SER A 252 7.19 29.57 -26.60
C SER A 252 8.02 29.62 -25.32
N LYS A 253 9.10 30.41 -25.29
CA LYS A 253 9.93 30.59 -24.09
C LYS A 253 9.14 31.19 -22.92
N VAL A 254 8.28 32.18 -23.19
CA VAL A 254 7.41 32.79 -22.17
C VAL A 254 6.40 31.77 -21.64
N VAL A 255 5.71 31.03 -22.51
CA VAL A 255 4.76 29.97 -22.11
C VAL A 255 5.46 28.92 -21.25
N ARG A 256 6.65 28.46 -21.65
CA ARG A 256 7.47 27.51 -20.87
C ARG A 256 7.82 28.04 -19.49
N ASN A 257 8.23 29.31 -19.40
CA ASN A 257 8.57 29.93 -18.13
C ASN A 257 7.35 30.05 -17.21
N ILE A 258 6.19 30.43 -17.76
CA ILE A 258 4.94 30.52 -17.01
C ILE A 258 4.51 29.16 -16.47
N THR A 259 4.47 28.12 -17.32
CA THR A 259 4.05 26.77 -16.90
C THR A 259 5.02 26.16 -15.88
N ALA A 260 6.32 26.47 -15.97
CA ALA A 260 7.32 26.02 -15.01
C ALA A 260 7.28 26.79 -13.67
N HIS A 261 6.65 27.96 -13.64
CA HIS A 261 6.61 28.82 -12.47
C HIS A 261 5.74 28.22 -11.34
N MET A 262 6.12 28.48 -10.09
CA MET A 262 5.40 27.97 -8.92
C MET A 262 3.96 28.49 -8.85
N PHE A 263 3.73 29.71 -9.35
CA PHE A 263 2.41 30.33 -9.42
C PHE A 263 1.41 29.52 -10.28
N PHE A 264 1.86 28.99 -11.42
CA PHE A 264 1.01 28.17 -12.29
C PHE A 264 0.48 26.96 -11.53
N ARG A 265 1.33 26.31 -10.72
CA ARG A 265 0.90 25.19 -9.88
C ARG A 265 -0.19 25.60 -8.87
N TYR A 266 0.04 26.67 -8.12
CA TYR A 266 -0.93 27.16 -7.13
C TYR A 266 -2.25 27.60 -7.76
N LEU A 267 -2.21 28.19 -8.95
CA LEU A 267 -3.42 28.58 -9.70
C LEU A 267 -4.28 27.36 -10.02
N PHE A 268 -3.69 26.27 -10.52
CA PHE A 268 -4.45 25.05 -10.82
C PHE A 268 -4.91 24.32 -9.58
N ASP A 269 -4.15 24.37 -8.48
CA ASP A 269 -4.60 23.84 -7.19
C ASP A 269 -5.81 24.63 -6.64
N LEU A 270 -5.82 25.96 -6.81
CA LEU A 270 -6.98 26.80 -6.48
C LEU A 270 -8.19 26.48 -7.37
N LEU A 271 -8.00 26.29 -8.68
CA LEU A 271 -9.08 25.91 -9.58
C LEU A 271 -9.70 24.55 -9.22
N ILE A 272 -8.91 23.60 -8.73
CA ILE A 272 -9.43 22.32 -8.21
C ILE A 272 -10.33 22.54 -6.99
N LEU A 273 -9.93 23.42 -6.07
CA LEU A 273 -10.73 23.78 -4.90
C LEU A 273 -12.06 24.44 -5.32
N ILE A 274 -12.00 25.41 -6.24
CA ILE A 274 -13.20 26.08 -6.76
C ILE A 274 -14.12 25.05 -7.43
N ASN A 275 -13.58 24.18 -8.28
CA ASN A 275 -14.34 23.12 -8.93
C ASN A 275 -15.06 22.21 -7.90
N ALA A 276 -14.45 21.92 -6.75
CA ALA A 276 -15.09 21.13 -5.70
C ALA A 276 -16.27 21.83 -5.04
N ILE A 277 -16.16 23.14 -4.80
CA ILE A 277 -17.27 23.94 -4.29
C ILE A 277 -18.41 23.96 -5.31
N VAL A 278 -18.08 24.15 -6.60
CA VAL A 278 -19.04 24.14 -7.70
C VAL A 278 -19.77 22.80 -7.83
N ILE A 279 -19.06 21.67 -7.68
CA ILE A 279 -19.67 20.33 -7.61
C ILE A 279 -20.63 20.23 -6.42
N GLY A 280 -20.25 20.76 -5.26
CA GLY A 280 -21.12 20.78 -4.07
C GLY A 280 -22.36 21.65 -4.21
N LEU A 281 -22.34 22.63 -5.12
CA LEU A 281 -23.47 23.51 -5.45
C LEU A 281 -24.28 23.03 -6.66
N ASP A 282 -23.94 21.88 -7.23
CA ASP A 282 -24.63 21.23 -8.37
C ASP A 282 -24.76 22.13 -9.63
N ILE A 283 -23.72 22.91 -9.91
CA ILE A 283 -23.70 23.82 -11.08
C ILE A 283 -23.09 23.10 -12.29
N HIS A 284 -23.94 22.52 -13.14
CA HIS A 284 -23.51 21.70 -14.28
C HIS A 284 -22.76 22.46 -15.39
N GLU A 285 -23.09 23.72 -15.66
CA GLU A 285 -22.50 24.49 -16.76
C GLU A 285 -20.99 24.70 -16.61
N ALA A 286 -20.51 24.75 -15.37
CA ALA A 286 -19.09 24.96 -15.07
C ALA A 286 -18.23 23.71 -15.32
N GLU A 287 -18.85 22.53 -15.45
CA GLU A 287 -18.13 21.26 -15.60
C GLU A 287 -17.30 21.20 -16.89
N TRP A 288 -17.90 21.64 -18.00
CA TRP A 288 -17.24 21.66 -19.29
C TRP A 288 -16.11 22.71 -19.31
N PHE A 289 -16.32 23.84 -18.65
CA PHE A 289 -15.28 24.86 -18.45
C PHE A 289 -14.07 24.27 -17.71
N PHE A 290 -14.27 23.62 -16.57
CA PHE A 290 -13.18 23.01 -15.80
C PHE A 290 -12.51 21.87 -16.58
N LEU A 291 -13.26 21.02 -17.29
CA LEU A 291 -12.69 19.95 -18.12
C LEU A 291 -11.76 20.51 -19.20
N THR A 292 -12.16 21.56 -19.89
CA THR A 292 -11.35 22.23 -20.92
C THR A 292 -10.10 22.86 -20.33
N VAL A 293 -10.23 23.57 -19.21
CA VAL A 293 -9.10 24.21 -18.52
C VAL A 293 -8.06 23.17 -18.06
N PHE A 294 -8.50 22.05 -17.48
CA PHE A 294 -7.59 20.98 -17.05
C PHE A 294 -6.98 20.19 -18.22
N THR A 295 -7.70 20.05 -19.33
CA THR A 295 -7.14 19.45 -20.57
C THR A 295 -6.03 20.33 -21.13
N LEU A 296 -6.25 21.65 -21.14
CA LEU A 296 -5.24 22.63 -21.56
C LEU A 296 -4.02 22.61 -20.62
N GLU A 297 -4.21 22.47 -19.32
CA GLU A 297 -3.13 22.30 -18.34
C GLU A 297 -2.18 21.16 -18.72
N ILE A 298 -2.74 19.98 -19.02
CA ILE A 298 -1.97 18.79 -19.42
C ILE A 298 -1.21 19.05 -20.72
N LEU A 299 -1.87 19.63 -21.72
CA LEU A 299 -1.24 19.93 -23.01
C LEU A 299 -0.06 20.89 -22.84
N LEU A 300 -0.22 21.94 -22.03
CA LEU A 300 0.87 22.86 -21.69
C LEU A 300 2.01 22.14 -20.96
N LYS A 301 1.72 21.26 -20.00
CA LYS A 301 2.77 20.50 -19.30
C LYS A 301 3.52 19.56 -20.23
N ILE A 302 2.84 18.86 -21.14
CA ILE A 302 3.48 17.98 -22.13
C ILE A 302 4.36 18.80 -23.09
N TYR A 303 3.90 19.97 -23.52
CA TYR A 303 4.67 20.87 -24.38
C TYR A 303 5.94 21.39 -23.70
N THR A 304 5.84 21.75 -22.41
CA THR A 304 6.93 22.42 -21.68
C THR A 304 7.98 21.45 -21.12
N PHE A 305 7.56 20.32 -20.54
CA PHE A 305 8.46 19.33 -19.93
C PHE A 305 8.85 18.18 -20.87
N GLY A 306 8.13 17.99 -21.98
CA GLY A 306 8.32 16.86 -22.88
C GLY A 306 7.62 15.58 -22.40
N PHE A 307 7.20 14.73 -23.33
CA PHE A 307 6.39 13.54 -23.06
C PHE A 307 7.07 12.56 -22.09
N VAL A 308 8.36 12.28 -22.28
CA VAL A 308 9.10 11.29 -21.46
C VAL A 308 9.20 11.73 -20.01
N ARG A 309 9.56 12.99 -19.75
CA ARG A 309 9.65 13.53 -18.38
C ARG A 309 8.28 13.64 -17.74
N PHE A 310 7.25 13.96 -18.53
CA PHE A 310 5.87 14.02 -18.08
C PHE A 310 5.38 12.65 -17.56
N ILE A 311 5.54 11.57 -18.33
CA ILE A 311 5.09 10.22 -17.95
C ILE A 311 5.88 9.62 -16.78
N LYS A 312 7.16 10.00 -16.60
CA LYS A 312 7.96 9.55 -15.44
C LYS A 312 7.38 10.03 -14.09
N GLN A 313 6.59 11.10 -14.08
CA GLN A 313 5.98 11.62 -12.86
C GLN A 313 4.59 11.00 -12.64
N ALA A 314 4.45 10.19 -11.59
CA ALA A 314 3.20 9.47 -11.27
C ALA A 314 1.96 10.38 -11.20
N TRP A 315 2.10 11.59 -10.64
CA TRP A 315 1.00 12.57 -10.57
C TRP A 315 0.54 13.07 -11.94
N ASN A 316 1.45 13.22 -12.90
CA ASN A 316 1.10 13.66 -14.25
C ASN A 316 0.38 12.54 -15.02
N VAL A 317 0.78 11.28 -14.80
CA VAL A 317 0.08 10.11 -15.36
C VAL A 317 -1.33 10.02 -14.78
N PHE A 318 -1.48 10.20 -13.46
CA PHE A 318 -2.79 10.25 -12.82
C PHE A 318 -3.68 11.34 -13.41
N ASP A 319 -3.13 12.54 -13.64
CA ASP A 319 -3.85 13.66 -14.28
C ASP A 319 -4.39 13.27 -15.66
N VAL A 320 -3.55 12.64 -16.50
CA VAL A 320 -3.96 12.17 -17.84
C VAL A 320 -5.03 11.08 -17.75
N VAL A 321 -4.93 10.15 -16.82
CA VAL A 321 -5.93 9.08 -16.67
C VAL A 321 -7.28 9.66 -16.25
N VAL A 322 -7.31 10.56 -15.27
CA VAL A 322 -8.56 11.15 -14.74
C VAL A 322 -9.23 12.08 -15.75
N ILE A 323 -8.46 12.89 -16.47
CA ILE A 323 -9.01 13.82 -17.47
C ILE A 323 -9.33 13.08 -18.77
N GLY A 324 -8.49 12.12 -19.16
CA GLY A 324 -8.72 11.24 -20.31
C GLY A 324 -9.97 10.38 -20.15
N SER A 325 -10.19 9.77 -18.97
CA SER A 325 -11.43 9.01 -18.72
C SER A 325 -12.68 9.89 -18.75
N ALA A 326 -12.59 11.13 -18.26
CA ALA A 326 -13.68 12.10 -18.35
C ALA A 326 -13.99 12.50 -19.81
N LEU A 327 -12.96 12.76 -20.63
CA LEU A 327 -13.13 13.06 -22.05
C LEU A 327 -13.73 11.87 -22.83
N ILE A 328 -13.25 10.65 -22.57
CA ILE A 328 -13.79 9.43 -23.19
C ILE A 328 -15.26 9.27 -22.80
N GLY A 329 -15.62 9.50 -21.53
CA GLY A 329 -17.00 9.46 -21.07
C GLY A 329 -17.89 10.46 -21.78
N THR A 330 -17.46 11.71 -21.94
CA THR A 330 -18.24 12.73 -22.67
C THR A 330 -18.43 12.39 -24.15
N VAL A 331 -17.40 11.84 -24.79
CA VAL A 331 -17.49 11.40 -26.19
C VAL A 331 -18.40 10.16 -26.32
N TYR A 332 -18.33 9.24 -25.36
CA TYR A 332 -19.20 8.06 -25.33
C TYR A 332 -20.68 8.44 -25.20
N GLU A 333 -21.00 9.42 -24.36
CA GLU A 333 -22.36 9.97 -24.20
C GLU A 333 -22.89 10.62 -25.48
N GLU A 334 -22.02 11.29 -26.25
CA GLU A 334 -22.39 11.94 -27.51
C GLU A 334 -22.63 10.92 -28.64
N ILE A 335 -21.88 9.80 -28.66
CA ILE A 335 -21.97 8.78 -29.72
C ILE A 335 -23.12 7.79 -29.49
N ILE A 336 -23.35 7.35 -28.25
CA ILE A 336 -24.31 6.27 -27.92
C ILE A 336 -25.65 6.85 -27.44
N GLY A 337 -26.06 7.94 -28.08
CA GLY A 337 -27.37 8.54 -27.86
C GLY A 337 -28.49 7.49 -27.85
N ASP A 338 -29.29 7.53 -26.78
CA ASP A 338 -30.64 6.98 -26.63
C ASP A 338 -30.89 5.68 -25.82
N SER A 339 -29.86 4.98 -25.29
CA SER A 339 -30.12 3.90 -24.31
C SER A 339 -30.15 4.43 -22.87
N ALA A 340 -31.34 4.80 -22.38
CA ALA A 340 -31.57 5.38 -21.04
C ALA A 340 -30.98 4.57 -19.87
N LEU A 341 -30.81 3.25 -20.02
CA LEU A 341 -30.36 2.35 -18.96
C LEU A 341 -28.83 2.34 -18.77
N ASN A 342 -28.05 2.63 -19.82
CA ASN A 342 -26.59 2.76 -19.71
C ASN A 342 -26.16 4.19 -19.33
N LYS A 343 -27.04 5.17 -19.60
CA LYS A 343 -26.77 6.59 -19.33
C LYS A 343 -26.61 6.88 -17.84
N SER A 344 -27.38 6.23 -16.96
CA SER A 344 -27.24 6.42 -15.51
C SER A 344 -25.91 5.90 -14.98
N THR A 345 -25.49 4.70 -15.40
CA THR A 345 -24.24 4.10 -14.91
C THR A 345 -23.00 4.83 -15.40
N THR A 346 -22.99 5.35 -16.64
CA THR A 346 -21.87 6.16 -17.14
C THR A 346 -21.78 7.51 -16.45
N LEU A 347 -22.91 8.17 -16.20
CA LEU A 347 -22.98 9.43 -15.45
C LEU A 347 -22.48 9.24 -14.01
N ASP A 348 -22.88 8.16 -13.33
CA ASP A 348 -22.43 7.85 -11.96
C ASP A 348 -20.90 7.69 -11.87
N VAL A 349 -20.30 7.00 -12.84
CA VAL A 349 -18.84 6.84 -12.90
C VAL A 349 -18.14 8.18 -13.20
N LEU A 350 -18.69 8.98 -14.12
CA LEU A 350 -18.13 10.29 -14.44
C LEU A 350 -18.23 11.26 -13.26
N LEU A 351 -19.30 11.20 -12.47
CA LEU A 351 -19.47 11.96 -11.24
C LEU A 351 -18.38 11.64 -10.21
N VAL A 352 -18.06 10.36 -10.00
CA VAL A 352 -16.99 9.94 -9.09
C VAL A 352 -15.61 10.41 -9.57
N LEU A 353 -15.32 10.33 -10.89
CA LEU A 353 -14.06 10.78 -11.47
C LEU A 353 -13.82 12.30 -11.29
N ARG A 354 -14.89 13.11 -11.23
CA ARG A 354 -14.80 14.56 -10.94
C ARG A 354 -14.24 14.80 -9.54
N VAL A 355 -14.72 14.05 -8.56
CA VAL A 355 -14.29 14.14 -7.15
C VAL A 355 -12.85 13.64 -6.98
N LEU A 356 -12.42 12.63 -7.75
CA LEU A 356 -11.03 12.14 -7.71
C LEU A 356 -9.99 13.21 -8.05
N ARG A 357 -10.37 14.30 -8.74
CA ARG A 357 -9.47 15.44 -8.99
C ARG A 357 -9.04 16.13 -7.69
N LEU A 358 -9.83 16.04 -6.61
CA LEU A 358 -9.48 16.58 -5.29
C LEU A 358 -8.32 15.85 -4.62
N VAL A 359 -8.11 14.57 -4.96
CA VAL A 359 -6.96 13.79 -4.47
C VAL A 359 -5.64 14.46 -4.86
N LYS A 360 -5.63 15.28 -5.92
CA LYS A 360 -4.45 16.07 -6.31
C LYS A 360 -4.01 17.07 -5.24
N LEU A 361 -4.92 17.60 -4.41
CA LEU A 361 -4.55 18.50 -3.30
C LEU A 361 -3.66 17.80 -2.27
N ILE A 362 -3.77 16.47 -2.12
CA ILE A 362 -2.93 15.66 -1.24
C ILE A 362 -1.45 15.75 -1.64
N ARG A 363 -1.15 15.96 -2.93
CA ARG A 363 0.21 16.15 -3.44
C ARG A 363 0.98 17.24 -2.70
N ASN A 364 0.28 18.30 -2.27
CA ASN A 364 0.92 19.47 -1.66
C ASN A 364 1.25 19.26 -0.17
N PHE A 365 0.62 18.27 0.49
CA PHE A 365 0.91 17.93 1.88
C PHE A 365 2.18 17.09 2.05
N LYS A 366 2.75 16.56 0.95
CA LYS A 366 3.94 15.69 1.00
C LYS A 366 5.26 16.45 0.81
N LYS A 367 5.29 17.74 1.15
CA LYS A 367 6.52 18.54 1.14
C LYS A 367 7.19 18.53 2.50
#